data_AF-A0A957LVZ2-F1
#
_entry.id   AF-A0A957LVZ2-F1
#
_cell.length_a   1.000
_cell.length_b   1.000
_cell.length_c   1.000
_cell.angle_alpha   90.00
_cell.angle_beta   90.00
_cell.angle_gamma   90.00
#
_symmetry.space_group_name_H-M   'P 1'
#
loop_
_entity.id
_entity.type
_entity.pdbx_description
1 polymer ?
#
loop_
_entity_poly.entity_id
_entity_poly.type
_entity_poly.pdbx_seq_one_letter_code
_entity_poly.pdbx_strand_id
1 'polypeptide(L)'
;MLVDIVFETPVQVASVRPRSFPLLEASASGGEITALDLGLAEDDIPEKVLESKVTAGSEVSLTDASVVVSGGRGVASDPEKGFALVTELADVLDAAVGASRAAVDAGYIPYKHQVGQTGKVVRPDLYIAVGISGAIQHLAGMGGSKVIVAINKDSEAPIFEKANYGIVGDLYEVLPALTVAFQERLG
;
A
#
# COMPACT_ATOMS: atom_id res chain seq x y z
N MET A 1 -18.50 -9.29 -7.79
CA MET A 1 -19.87 -9.42 -7.28
C MET A 1 -19.86 -8.93 -5.85
N LEU A 2 -20.59 -7.85 -5.58
CA LEU A 2 -20.86 -7.41 -4.21
C LEU A 2 -22.02 -8.25 -3.69
N VAL A 3 -21.94 -8.66 -2.42
CA VAL A 3 -23.00 -9.42 -1.75
C VAL A 3 -23.35 -8.68 -0.48
N ASP A 4 -24.63 -8.39 -0.31
CA ASP A 4 -25.17 -7.81 0.89
C ASP A 4 -25.61 -8.93 1.83
N ILE A 5 -25.13 -8.90 3.07
CA ILE A 5 -25.47 -9.86 4.12
C ILE A 5 -26.28 -9.12 5.19
N VAL A 6 -27.44 -9.68 5.54
CA VAL A 6 -28.31 -9.16 6.61
C VAL A 6 -28.29 -10.13 7.78
N PHE A 7 -28.06 -9.61 8.99
CA PHE A 7 -28.11 -10.38 10.22
C PHE A 7 -29.46 -10.20 10.91
N GLU A 8 -30.12 -11.29 11.28
CA GLU A 8 -31.40 -11.28 12.01
C GLU A 8 -31.23 -11.44 13.53
N THR A 9 -29.99 -11.61 14.00
CA THR A 9 -29.68 -11.78 15.43
C THR A 9 -29.58 -10.44 16.16
N PRO A 10 -29.97 -10.38 17.46
CA PRO A 10 -29.88 -9.15 18.26
C PRO A 10 -28.45 -8.62 18.42
N VAL A 11 -27.45 -9.51 18.47
CA VAL A 11 -26.03 -9.16 18.49
C VAL A 11 -25.44 -9.43 17.12
N GLN A 12 -24.73 -8.44 16.57
CA GLN A 12 -24.13 -8.48 15.25
C GLN A 12 -22.63 -8.22 15.35
N VAL A 13 -21.82 -9.13 14.81
CA VAL A 13 -20.36 -9.00 14.80
C VAL A 13 -19.88 -9.13 13.37
N ALA A 14 -19.13 -8.13 12.91
CA ALA A 14 -18.53 -8.13 11.59
C ALA A 14 -17.08 -7.65 11.71
N SER A 15 -16.16 -8.38 11.06
CA SER A 15 -14.80 -7.89 10.84
C SER A 15 -14.79 -7.02 9.58
N VAL A 16 -14.14 -5.87 9.68
CA VAL A 16 -14.01 -4.92 8.57
C VAL A 16 -12.56 -4.88 8.11
N ARG A 17 -12.35 -4.64 6.81
CA ARG A 17 -10.98 -4.51 6.28
C ARG A 17 -10.36 -3.23 6.84
N PRO A 18 -9.06 -3.23 7.20
CA PRO A 18 -8.35 -1.99 7.52
C PRO A 18 -8.59 -0.93 6.43
N ARG A 19 -8.84 0.32 6.88
CA ARG A 19 -9.12 1.48 6.01
C ARG A 19 -10.34 1.36 5.09
N SER A 20 -11.32 0.51 5.41
CA SER A 20 -12.58 0.50 4.66
C SER A 20 -13.49 1.69 4.97
N PHE A 21 -13.24 2.41 6.08
CA PHE A 21 -13.99 3.58 6.51
C PHE A 21 -13.06 4.81 6.66
N PRO A 22 -13.55 6.03 6.43
CA PRO A 22 -12.79 7.25 6.73
C PRO A 22 -12.55 7.37 8.24
N LEU A 23 -11.42 7.97 8.62
CA LEU A 23 -11.15 8.32 10.00
C LEU A 23 -12.10 9.46 10.40
N LEU A 24 -12.78 9.32 11.54
CA LEU A 24 -13.62 10.41 12.08
C LEU A 24 -12.72 11.44 12.78
N GLU A 25 -13.08 12.72 12.67
CA GLU A 25 -12.41 13.76 13.46
C GLU A 25 -12.64 13.49 14.95
N ALA A 26 -11.59 13.68 15.76
CA ALA A 26 -11.67 13.50 17.19
C ALA A 26 -12.64 14.55 17.77
N SER A 27 -13.82 14.11 18.22
CA SER A 27 -14.69 14.96 19.02
C SER A 27 -14.20 14.97 20.47
N ALA A 28 -14.16 16.15 21.10
CA ALA A 28 -13.77 16.30 22.51
C ALA A 28 -14.76 15.69 23.53
N SER A 29 -15.70 14.85 23.08
CA SER A 29 -16.67 14.18 23.94
C SER A 29 -16.02 12.98 24.62
N GLY A 30 -15.76 13.11 25.91
CA GLY A 30 -15.32 12.00 26.76
C GLY A 30 -16.38 10.90 26.80
N GLY A 31 -16.00 9.70 26.36
CA GLY A 31 -16.80 8.50 26.55
C GLY A 31 -16.76 8.02 28.00
N GLU A 32 -17.79 7.30 28.43
CA GLU A 32 -17.79 6.62 29.73
C GLU A 32 -16.82 5.43 29.66
N ILE A 33 -15.85 5.40 30.58
CA ILE A 33 -14.89 4.30 30.69
C ILE A 33 -15.39 3.35 31.78
N THR A 34 -15.88 2.19 31.37
CA THR A 34 -16.32 1.13 32.28
C THR A 34 -15.27 0.03 32.33
N ALA A 35 -14.70 -0.20 33.52
CA ALA A 35 -13.84 -1.36 33.74
C ALA A 35 -14.69 -2.64 33.78
N LEU A 36 -14.37 -3.59 32.90
CA LEU A 36 -15.00 -4.91 32.87
C LEU A 36 -13.99 -5.94 33.38
N ASP A 37 -14.30 -6.55 34.52
CA ASP A 37 -13.57 -7.73 35.00
C ASP A 37 -14.16 -8.97 34.34
N LEU A 38 -13.33 -9.68 33.56
CA LEU A 38 -13.71 -10.89 32.85
C LEU A 38 -13.53 -12.15 33.73
N GLY A 39 -12.86 -12.04 34.89
CA GLY A 39 -12.62 -13.16 35.81
C GLY A 39 -11.79 -14.30 35.22
N LEU A 40 -10.99 -14.05 34.19
CA LEU A 40 -10.16 -15.07 33.52
C LEU A 40 -8.92 -15.38 34.37
N ALA A 41 -8.70 -16.66 34.68
CA ALA A 41 -7.47 -17.15 35.26
C ALA A 41 -6.42 -17.46 34.19
N GLU A 42 -5.14 -17.54 34.55
CA GLU A 42 -4.07 -17.91 33.59
C GLU A 42 -4.32 -19.31 33.00
N ASP A 43 -4.89 -20.22 33.79
CA ASP A 43 -5.26 -21.58 33.37
C ASP A 43 -6.39 -21.61 32.32
N ASP A 44 -7.16 -20.53 32.17
CA ASP A 44 -8.21 -20.41 31.15
C ASP A 44 -7.65 -20.02 29.77
N ILE A 45 -6.37 -19.60 29.69
CA ILE A 45 -5.72 -19.13 28.48
C ILE A 45 -4.75 -20.22 27.98
N PRO A 46 -5.13 -21.00 26.95
CA PRO A 46 -4.32 -22.13 26.49
C PRO A 46 -3.02 -21.71 25.78
N GLU A 47 -2.89 -20.43 25.42
CA GLU A 47 -1.79 -19.89 24.62
C GLU A 47 -0.89 -18.97 25.46
N LYS A 48 0.43 -19.20 25.39
CA LYS A 48 1.43 -18.33 26.03
C LYS A 48 2.35 -17.73 24.99
N VAL A 49 2.37 -16.40 24.91
CA VAL A 49 3.32 -15.67 24.05
C VAL A 49 4.70 -15.75 24.69
N LEU A 50 5.59 -16.57 24.14
CA LEU A 50 6.94 -16.78 24.67
C LEU A 50 7.93 -15.70 24.21
N GLU A 51 7.78 -15.22 22.98
CA GLU A 51 8.66 -14.23 22.36
C GLU A 51 7.90 -13.50 21.25
N SER A 52 8.04 -12.16 21.19
CA SER A 52 7.59 -11.35 20.06
C SER A 52 8.81 -10.84 19.30
N LYS A 53 9.04 -11.40 18.11
CA LYS A 53 10.11 -10.94 17.22
C LYS A 53 9.54 -9.89 16.27
N VAL A 54 9.83 -8.63 16.56
CA VAL A 54 9.71 -7.57 15.55
C VAL A 54 10.97 -7.67 14.70
N THR A 55 10.85 -8.16 13.46
CA THR A 55 11.96 -8.17 12.52
C THR A 55 12.46 -6.74 12.36
N ALA A 56 13.64 -6.43 12.90
CA ALA A 56 14.35 -5.20 12.61
C ALA A 56 14.84 -5.28 11.16
N GLY A 57 13.95 -4.90 10.25
CA GLY A 57 14.15 -4.86 8.82
C GLY A 57 13.07 -3.95 8.26
N SER A 58 13.51 -2.78 7.85
CA SER A 58 12.80 -1.55 7.45
C SER A 58 11.81 -1.67 6.28
N GLU A 59 11.33 -2.88 5.94
CA GLU A 59 10.31 -3.04 4.91
C GLU A 59 8.91 -2.87 5.53
N VAL A 60 8.34 -1.69 5.30
CA VAL A 60 6.93 -1.41 5.57
C VAL A 60 6.07 -2.46 4.85
N SER A 61 5.18 -3.12 5.59
CA SER A 61 4.24 -4.09 5.03
C SER A 61 3.36 -3.44 3.96
N LEU A 62 3.37 -3.99 2.73
CA LEU A 62 2.57 -3.47 1.60
C LEU A 62 1.07 -3.33 1.91
N THR A 63 0.51 -4.23 2.73
CA THR A 63 -0.93 -4.20 3.08
C THR A 63 -1.27 -3.10 4.08
N ASP A 64 -0.30 -2.71 4.90
CA ASP A 64 -0.50 -1.79 6.02
C ASP A 64 0.10 -0.39 5.75
N ALA A 65 0.89 -0.25 4.68
CA ALA A 65 1.54 1.00 4.31
C ALA A 65 0.54 2.11 3.96
N SER A 66 0.72 3.31 4.54
CA SER A 66 -0.05 4.52 4.17
C SER A 66 0.34 5.04 2.79
N VAL A 67 1.59 4.83 2.39
CA VAL A 67 2.14 5.20 1.09
C VAL A 67 2.74 3.96 0.43
N VAL A 68 2.51 3.78 -0.88
CA VAL A 68 3.15 2.73 -1.68
C VAL A 68 3.78 3.35 -2.91
N VAL A 69 5.08 3.09 -3.11
CA VAL A 69 5.79 3.43 -4.35
C VAL A 69 6.02 2.14 -5.12
N SER A 70 5.43 2.02 -6.31
CA SER A 70 5.40 0.76 -7.05
C SER A 70 6.10 0.86 -8.40
N GLY A 71 7.06 -0.03 -8.63
CA GLY A 71 7.77 -0.18 -9.90
C GLY A 71 7.07 -1.11 -10.90
N GLY A 72 7.04 -0.70 -12.16
CA GLY A 72 6.46 -1.46 -13.26
C GLY A 72 7.49 -2.00 -14.25
N ARG A 73 7.02 -2.58 -15.36
CA ARG A 73 7.90 -3.00 -16.46
C ARG A 73 8.71 -1.84 -17.07
N GLY A 74 8.30 -0.59 -16.85
CA GLY A 74 9.03 0.59 -17.33
C GLY A 74 10.48 0.68 -16.86
N VAL A 75 10.84 0.02 -15.74
CA VAL A 75 12.24 -0.05 -15.25
C VAL A 75 13.15 -0.98 -16.06
N ALA A 76 12.64 -1.63 -17.12
CA ALA A 76 13.35 -2.69 -17.84
C ALA A 76 14.71 -2.27 -18.45
N SER A 77 14.97 -0.98 -18.67
CA SER A 77 16.26 -0.52 -19.20
C SER A 77 17.43 -0.73 -18.24
N ASP A 78 17.17 -0.63 -16.93
CA ASP A 78 18.12 -0.89 -15.86
C ASP A 78 17.33 -1.26 -14.60
N PRO A 79 16.90 -2.54 -14.46
CA PRO A 79 16.00 -2.95 -13.39
C PRO A 79 16.56 -2.71 -11.99
N GLU A 80 17.87 -2.94 -11.80
CA GLU A 80 18.54 -2.72 -10.51
C GLU A 80 18.51 -1.24 -10.14
N LYS A 81 18.92 -0.36 -11.06
CA LYS A 81 18.86 1.09 -10.82
C LYS A 81 17.42 1.59 -10.68
N GLY A 82 16.51 1.08 -11.49
CA GLY A 82 15.10 1.48 -11.46
C GLY A 82 14.45 1.17 -10.12
N PHE A 83 14.66 -0.04 -9.59
CA PHE A 83 14.16 -0.39 -8.26
C PHE A 83 14.94 0.28 -7.13
N ALA A 84 16.23 0.59 -7.31
CA ALA A 84 16.97 1.42 -6.36
C ALA A 84 16.33 2.83 -6.22
N LEU A 85 16.00 3.48 -7.34
CA LEU A 85 15.32 4.79 -7.33
C LEU A 85 13.90 4.73 -6.75
N VAL A 86 13.16 3.65 -7.04
CA VAL A 86 11.84 3.41 -6.43
C VAL A 86 11.97 3.25 -4.91
N THR A 87 12.99 2.53 -4.46
CA THR A 87 13.26 2.30 -3.03
C THR A 87 13.69 3.59 -2.34
N GLU A 88 14.57 4.38 -2.96
CA GLU A 88 15.03 5.66 -2.41
C GLU A 88 13.86 6.65 -2.21
N LEU A 89 12.96 6.75 -3.20
CA LEU A 89 11.75 7.56 -3.04
C LEU A 89 10.82 6.98 -1.95
N ALA A 90 10.73 5.66 -1.84
CA ALA A 90 9.93 5.02 -0.80
C ALA A 90 10.49 5.31 0.60
N ASP A 91 11.81 5.23 0.78
CA ASP A 91 12.48 5.50 2.06
C ASP A 91 12.25 6.95 2.53
N VAL A 92 12.32 7.92 1.61
CA VAL A 92 12.04 9.33 1.92
C VAL A 92 10.59 9.56 2.37
N LEU A 93 9.66 8.72 1.90
CA LEU A 93 8.23 8.83 2.19
C LEU A 93 7.74 7.90 3.31
N ASP A 94 8.64 7.13 3.94
CA ASP A 94 8.29 6.03 4.85
C ASP A 94 7.24 5.08 4.22
N ALA A 95 7.46 4.75 2.95
CA ALA A 95 6.53 4.02 2.10
C ALA A 95 6.94 2.56 1.90
N ALA A 96 5.97 1.70 1.59
CA ALA A 96 6.27 0.35 1.13
C ALA A 96 6.60 0.32 -0.37
N VAL A 97 7.56 -0.54 -0.74
CA VAL A 97 7.91 -0.81 -2.14
C VAL A 97 6.98 -1.86 -2.73
N GLY A 98 6.29 -1.50 -3.82
CA GLY A 98 5.43 -2.39 -4.60
C GLY A 98 5.99 -2.70 -5.99
N ALA A 99 5.38 -3.68 -6.66
CA ALA A 99 5.73 -4.04 -8.02
C ALA A 99 4.53 -4.53 -8.83
N SER A 100 4.54 -4.24 -10.14
CA SER A 100 3.62 -4.89 -11.07
C SER A 100 4.02 -6.36 -11.30
N ARG A 101 3.05 -7.21 -11.63
CA ARG A 101 3.33 -8.60 -12.05
C ARG A 101 4.36 -8.68 -13.18
N ALA A 102 4.31 -7.77 -14.14
CA ALA A 102 5.26 -7.77 -15.26
C ALA A 102 6.72 -7.54 -14.84
N ALA A 103 6.96 -6.84 -13.74
CA ALA A 103 8.30 -6.68 -13.17
C ALA A 103 8.75 -7.92 -12.39
N VAL A 104 7.82 -8.54 -11.66
CA VAL A 104 8.06 -9.78 -10.90
C VAL A 104 8.34 -10.97 -11.84
N ASP A 105 7.49 -11.16 -12.86
CA ASP A 105 7.63 -12.22 -13.85
C ASP A 105 8.94 -12.07 -14.66
N ALA A 106 9.44 -10.83 -14.81
CA ALA A 106 10.73 -10.52 -15.43
C ALA A 106 11.94 -10.69 -14.48
N GLY A 107 11.71 -11.03 -13.21
CA GLY A 107 12.76 -11.25 -12.21
C GLY A 107 13.39 -9.99 -11.64
N TYR A 108 12.79 -8.81 -11.86
CA TYR A 108 13.37 -7.53 -11.40
C TYR A 108 13.26 -7.32 -9.90
N ILE A 109 12.25 -7.93 -9.27
CA ILE A 109 11.97 -7.83 -7.84
C ILE A 109 11.19 -9.07 -7.37
N PRO A 110 11.35 -9.53 -6.13
CA PRO A 110 10.66 -10.74 -5.66
C PRO A 110 9.13 -10.62 -5.62
N TYR A 111 8.45 -11.76 -5.74
CA TYR A 111 6.98 -11.86 -5.72
C TYR A 111 6.32 -11.22 -4.49
N LYS A 112 7.03 -11.14 -3.34
CA LYS A 112 6.51 -10.48 -2.14
C LYS A 112 6.10 -9.02 -2.37
N HIS A 113 6.63 -8.35 -3.40
CA HIS A 113 6.25 -6.98 -3.74
C HIS A 113 5.07 -6.87 -4.71
N GLN A 114 4.58 -7.98 -5.26
CA GLN A 114 3.56 -7.95 -6.31
C GLN A 114 2.24 -7.34 -5.82
N VAL A 115 1.77 -6.33 -6.53
CA VAL A 115 0.44 -5.72 -6.36
C VAL A 115 -0.44 -6.07 -7.56
N GLY A 116 -1.70 -6.43 -7.30
CA GLY A 116 -2.68 -6.75 -8.34
C GLY A 116 -3.62 -7.89 -7.96
N GLN A 117 -4.48 -8.29 -8.89
CA GLN A 117 -5.48 -9.35 -8.74
C GLN A 117 -4.89 -10.67 -8.25
N THR A 118 -3.69 -11.03 -8.70
CA THR A 118 -2.97 -12.26 -8.33
C THR A 118 -1.81 -12.01 -7.38
N GLY A 119 -1.73 -10.80 -6.80
CA GLY A 119 -0.73 -10.39 -5.82
C GLY A 119 -1.42 -9.86 -4.56
N LYS A 120 -0.76 -8.93 -3.88
CA LYS A 120 -1.36 -8.21 -2.75
C LYS A 120 -2.36 -7.18 -3.26
N VAL A 121 -3.46 -7.06 -2.53
CA VAL A 121 -4.41 -5.95 -2.67
C VAL A 121 -4.08 -4.92 -1.59
N VAL A 122 -3.85 -3.68 -2.00
CA VAL A 122 -3.42 -2.57 -1.15
C VAL A 122 -4.41 -1.41 -1.28
N ARG A 123 -4.54 -0.63 -0.21
CA ARG A 123 -5.36 0.60 -0.15
C ARG A 123 -4.63 1.70 0.61
N PRO A 124 -3.50 2.19 0.09
CA PRO A 124 -2.79 3.33 0.68
C PRO A 124 -3.57 4.63 0.51
N ASP A 125 -3.18 5.62 1.30
CA ASP A 125 -3.58 7.00 1.11
C ASP A 125 -2.92 7.57 -0.16
N LEU A 126 -1.67 7.20 -0.44
CA LEU A 126 -0.94 7.58 -1.65
C LEU A 126 -0.33 6.35 -2.34
N TYR A 127 -0.60 6.20 -3.63
CA TYR A 127 0.03 5.20 -4.49
C TYR A 127 0.76 5.88 -5.64
N ILE A 128 2.07 5.67 -5.75
CA ILE A 128 2.90 6.18 -6.86
C ILE A 128 3.22 5.01 -7.79
N ALA A 129 2.63 5.03 -9.00
CA ALA A 129 2.80 4.04 -10.03
C ALA A 129 3.90 4.47 -11.02
N VAL A 130 5.07 3.84 -10.94
CA VAL A 130 6.26 4.19 -11.73
C VAL A 130 6.45 3.19 -12.88
N GLY A 131 6.29 3.64 -14.12
CA GLY A 131 6.48 2.80 -15.30
C GLY A 131 5.49 1.62 -15.37
N ILE A 132 4.29 1.80 -14.81
CA ILE A 132 3.20 0.81 -14.81
C ILE A 132 2.18 1.21 -15.88
N SER A 133 1.76 0.26 -16.72
CA SER A 133 0.81 0.52 -17.80
C SER A 133 -0.64 0.67 -17.34
N GLY A 134 -1.00 0.13 -16.17
CA GLY A 134 -2.37 0.20 -15.64
C GLY A 134 -3.30 -0.89 -16.17
N ALA A 135 -2.79 -2.09 -16.45
CA ALA A 135 -3.62 -3.24 -16.78
C ALA A 135 -4.68 -3.48 -15.69
N ILE A 136 -5.88 -3.92 -16.08
CA ILE A 136 -7.03 -4.14 -15.17
C ILE A 136 -6.64 -5.02 -13.96
N GLN A 137 -5.78 -6.01 -14.18
CA GLN A 137 -5.27 -6.89 -13.13
C GLN A 137 -4.43 -6.14 -12.09
N HIS A 138 -3.64 -5.13 -12.50
CA HIS A 138 -2.90 -4.29 -11.56
C HIS A 138 -3.84 -3.36 -10.80
N LEU A 139 -4.75 -2.69 -11.53
CA LEU A 139 -5.74 -1.79 -10.96
C LEU A 139 -6.67 -2.49 -9.95
N ALA A 140 -6.98 -3.77 -10.14
CA ALA A 140 -7.75 -4.55 -9.17
C ALA A 140 -7.06 -4.64 -7.79
N GLY A 141 -5.73 -4.51 -7.74
CA GLY A 141 -4.96 -4.55 -6.50
C GLY A 141 -4.70 -3.20 -5.85
N MET A 142 -4.78 -2.08 -6.59
CA MET A 142 -4.42 -0.75 -6.05
C MET A 142 -5.42 0.37 -6.37
N GLY A 143 -6.46 0.10 -7.17
CA GLY A 143 -7.42 1.10 -7.61
C GLY A 143 -8.33 1.65 -6.50
N GLY A 144 -8.27 1.06 -5.30
CA GLY A 144 -8.91 1.59 -4.09
C GLY A 144 -8.03 2.55 -3.28
N SER A 145 -6.88 2.96 -3.81
CA SER A 145 -6.03 3.98 -3.17
C SER A 145 -6.71 5.35 -3.21
N LYS A 146 -6.51 6.19 -2.19
CA LYS A 146 -7.17 7.51 -2.15
C LYS A 146 -6.59 8.48 -3.19
N VAL A 147 -5.27 8.50 -3.34
CA VAL A 147 -4.54 9.28 -4.34
C VAL A 147 -3.63 8.37 -5.14
N ILE A 148 -3.73 8.44 -6.47
CA ILE A 148 -2.90 7.71 -7.42
C ILE A 148 -2.09 8.72 -8.23
N VAL A 149 -0.76 8.60 -8.17
CA VAL A 149 0.19 9.35 -9.00
C VAL A 149 0.77 8.38 -10.03
N ALA A 150 0.76 8.73 -11.30
CA ALA A 150 1.34 7.91 -12.36
C ALA A 150 2.53 8.61 -13.02
N ILE A 151 3.64 7.89 -13.16
CA ILE A 151 4.84 8.34 -13.88
C ILE A 151 5.07 7.36 -15.02
N ASN A 152 4.91 7.79 -16.26
CA ASN A 152 5.09 6.93 -17.43
C ASN A 152 5.58 7.74 -18.63
N LYS A 153 6.45 7.16 -19.45
CA LYS A 153 6.92 7.80 -20.70
C LYS A 153 5.86 7.81 -21.80
N ASP A 154 4.93 6.85 -21.75
CA ASP A 154 3.86 6.70 -22.72
C ASP A 154 2.63 7.47 -22.24
N SER A 155 2.29 8.58 -22.90
CA SER A 155 1.14 9.44 -22.54
C SER A 155 -0.21 8.74 -22.67
N GLU A 156 -0.28 7.67 -23.46
CA GLU A 156 -1.50 6.92 -23.72
C GLU A 156 -1.66 5.71 -22.78
N ALA A 157 -0.79 5.58 -21.77
CA ALA A 157 -0.84 4.47 -20.84
C ALA A 157 -2.18 4.45 -20.04
N PRO A 158 -2.91 3.32 -20.00
CA PRO A 158 -4.19 3.21 -19.29
C PRO A 158 -4.17 3.59 -17.81
N ILE A 159 -3.01 3.58 -17.15
CA ILE A 159 -2.86 4.03 -15.76
C ILE A 159 -3.35 5.46 -15.56
N PHE A 160 -3.22 6.33 -16.57
CA PHE A 160 -3.64 7.73 -16.49
C PHE A 160 -5.16 7.89 -16.39
N GLU A 161 -5.95 6.94 -16.87
CA GLU A 161 -7.42 6.96 -16.69
C GLU A 161 -7.85 6.83 -15.22
N LYS A 162 -6.98 6.30 -14.37
CA LYS A 162 -7.21 6.12 -12.93
C LYS A 162 -6.34 7.00 -12.05
N ALA A 163 -5.38 7.72 -12.62
CA ALA A 163 -4.48 8.57 -11.86
C ALA A 163 -5.15 9.90 -11.49
N ASN A 164 -4.95 10.35 -10.26
CA ASN A 164 -5.27 11.72 -9.83
C ASN A 164 -4.25 12.72 -10.37
N TYR A 165 -2.98 12.30 -10.46
CA TYR A 165 -1.89 13.09 -11.02
C TYR A 165 -1.08 12.25 -12.00
N GLY A 166 -0.74 12.81 -13.15
CA GLY A 166 0.05 12.14 -14.18
C GLY A 166 1.28 12.94 -14.57
N ILE A 167 2.43 12.28 -14.64
CA ILE A 167 3.68 12.82 -15.17
C ILE A 167 4.07 11.99 -16.40
N VAL A 168 4.06 12.63 -17.56
CA VAL A 168 4.57 12.03 -18.79
C VAL A 168 6.07 12.34 -18.89
N GLY A 169 6.91 11.33 -18.72
CA GLY A 169 8.35 11.52 -18.70
C GLY A 169 9.15 10.25 -18.39
N ASP A 170 10.47 10.35 -18.49
CA ASP A 170 11.36 9.26 -18.13
C ASP A 170 11.43 9.12 -16.60
N LEU A 171 11.17 7.91 -16.10
CA LEU A 171 11.26 7.62 -14.66
C LEU A 171 12.66 7.85 -14.09
N TYR A 172 13.72 7.67 -14.88
CA TYR A 172 15.10 7.85 -14.41
C TYR A 172 15.49 9.31 -14.22
N GLU A 173 14.71 10.24 -14.79
CA GLU A 173 14.87 11.68 -14.58
C GLU A 173 13.88 12.18 -13.52
N VAL A 174 12.63 11.69 -13.60
CA VAL A 174 11.54 12.12 -12.72
C VAL A 174 11.74 11.62 -11.28
N LEU A 175 12.16 10.37 -11.07
CA LEU A 175 12.32 9.85 -9.71
C LEU A 175 13.38 10.61 -8.90
N PRO A 176 14.62 10.83 -9.38
CA PRO A 176 15.60 11.61 -8.63
C PRO A 176 15.12 13.03 -8.31
N ALA A 177 14.49 13.70 -9.28
CA ALA A 177 13.97 15.05 -9.08
C ALA A 177 12.85 15.09 -8.01
N LEU A 178 11.95 14.11 -8.02
CA LEU A 178 10.92 13.98 -6.99
C LEU A 178 11.51 13.67 -5.63
N THR A 179 12.47 12.75 -5.54
CA THR A 179 13.15 12.38 -4.29
C THR A 179 13.78 13.60 -3.64
N VAL A 180 14.55 14.40 -4.41
CA VAL A 180 15.15 15.65 -3.91
C VAL A 180 14.07 16.63 -3.42
N ALA A 181 13.02 16.83 -4.22
CA ALA A 181 11.94 17.75 -3.84
C ALA A 181 11.17 17.31 -2.59
N PHE A 182 11.03 16.00 -2.34
CA PHE A 182 10.43 15.47 -1.11
C PHE A 182 11.37 15.60 0.09
N GLN A 183 12.66 15.32 -0.09
CA GLN A 183 13.67 15.52 0.96
C GLN A 183 13.69 16.97 1.44
N GLU A 184 13.65 17.93 0.52
CA GLU A 184 13.63 19.37 0.85
C GLU A 184 12.35 19.82 1.56
N ARG A 185 11.23 19.13 1.35
CA ARG A 185 9.92 19.49 1.95
C ARG A 185 9.59 18.77 3.24
N LEU A 186 10.17 17.58 3.44
CA LEU A 186 9.91 16.73 4.61
C LEU A 186 11.02 16.81 5.67
N GLY A 187 12.20 17.34 5.31
CA GLY A 187 13.26 17.76 6.24
C GLY A 187 13.04 19.17 6.78
#